data_AF-U6KS34-F1
#
_entry.id   AF-U6KS34-F1
#
_cell.length_a   1.000
_cell.length_b   1.000
_cell.length_c   1.000
_cell.angle_alpha   90.00
_cell.angle_beta   90.00
_cell.angle_gamma   90.00
#
_symmetry.space_group_name_H-M   'P 1'
#
loop_
_entity.id
_entity.type
_entity.pdbx_description
1 polymer ?
#
loop_
_entity_poly.entity_id
_entity_poly.type
_entity_poly.pdbx_seq_one_letter_code
_entity_poly.pdbx_strand_id
1 'polypeptide(L)'
;MDESKGPPKGGLPSASDSVNSSSSNSSSSSSCDAVGPAYAAAAAPAAAPAAAAPAAATAVTAAAAGGPPPQAEVIREYVEAFLVTIFGVVVNPKPQRVVKCHLKAFAVPILGIDEESNGNSLVLTGNLLLQPLLQREGLQCTRQQISCFVRLLQQQYCSSNLYHNRAHAAMVAHCCRCIVSDVFPHKRELTYLDEACLVVASVAHDVGHPGLTNQFLVNARSALALTYNDISVLENYHAACCFRTAAAPAANLFAGLSQDLFHYLRQHAIELILATDMKHHFDFISHLRVRFRV
;
A
#
# COMPACT_ATOMS: atom_id res chain seq x y z
N MET A 1 -13.78 -54.95 -40.46
CA MET A 1 -14.85 -54.87 -41.46
C MET A 1 -15.67 -53.66 -41.06
N ASP A 2 -15.69 -52.52 -41.73
CA ASP A 2 -15.21 -52.13 -43.05
C ASP A 2 -15.17 -50.57 -43.10
N GLU A 3 -14.33 -50.09 -44.01
CA GLU A 3 -14.07 -48.76 -44.60
C GLU A 3 -14.96 -47.53 -44.28
N SER A 4 -14.40 -46.36 -43.96
CA SER A 4 -13.76 -45.32 -44.82
C SER A 4 -14.72 -44.24 -45.36
N LYS A 5 -14.41 -42.96 -45.06
CA LYS A 5 -14.33 -41.84 -46.03
C LYS A 5 -14.09 -40.49 -45.36
N GLY A 6 -12.98 -39.86 -45.76
CA GLY A 6 -12.66 -38.45 -45.55
C GLY A 6 -13.26 -37.51 -46.63
N PRO A 7 -12.85 -36.22 -46.67
CA PRO A 7 -13.72 -35.06 -46.95
C PRO A 7 -13.50 -34.40 -48.33
N PRO A 8 -14.23 -33.32 -48.65
CA PRO A 8 -13.74 -32.24 -49.55
C PRO A 8 -13.62 -30.92 -48.76
N LYS A 9 -12.48 -30.20 -48.70
CA LYS A 9 -11.77 -29.35 -49.69
C LYS A 9 -12.59 -28.20 -50.31
N GLY A 10 -12.16 -26.98 -49.98
CA GLY A 10 -12.46 -25.68 -50.62
C GLY A 10 -12.52 -24.58 -49.56
N GLY A 11 -11.80 -23.48 -49.56
CA GLY A 11 -10.91 -22.82 -50.53
C GLY A 11 -10.92 -21.34 -50.14
N LEU A 12 -9.79 -20.79 -49.69
CA LEU A 12 -9.59 -19.35 -49.46
C LEU A 12 -9.62 -18.59 -50.80
N PRO A 13 -9.88 -17.28 -50.76
CA PRO A 13 -8.96 -16.39 -51.46
C PRO A 13 -8.44 -15.25 -50.58
N SER A 14 -7.14 -15.03 -50.75
CA SER A 14 -6.33 -13.88 -50.37
C SER A 14 -6.71 -12.61 -51.15
N ALA A 15 -6.60 -11.46 -50.50
CA ALA A 15 -6.38 -10.18 -51.18
C ALA A 15 -5.26 -9.42 -50.46
N SER A 16 -4.06 -9.48 -51.05
CA SER A 16 -3.04 -8.44 -50.94
C SER A 16 -3.41 -7.30 -51.88
N ASP A 17 -3.14 -6.06 -51.50
CA ASP A 17 -2.37 -5.15 -52.34
C ASP A 17 -1.82 -3.97 -51.53
N SER A 18 -0.53 -3.74 -51.76
CA SER A 18 0.30 -2.60 -51.35
C SER A 18 -0.16 -1.35 -52.11
N VAL A 19 0.05 -0.10 -51.71
CA VAL A 19 1.27 0.74 -51.63
C VAL A 19 0.75 2.08 -51.04
N ASN A 20 1.47 2.94 -50.32
CA ASN A 20 2.64 3.67 -50.76
C ASN A 20 3.21 4.51 -49.59
N SER A 21 4.53 4.68 -49.63
CA SER A 21 5.36 5.52 -48.76
C SER A 21 5.31 7.00 -49.12
N SER A 22 5.36 7.88 -48.12
CA SER A 22 6.03 9.19 -48.25
C SER A 22 6.28 9.82 -46.87
N SER A 23 7.57 10.07 -46.62
CA SER A 23 8.11 10.81 -45.49
C SER A 23 7.94 12.31 -45.69
N SER A 24 7.59 13.06 -44.63
CA SER A 24 7.99 14.46 -44.50
C SER A 24 7.86 14.94 -43.05
N ASN A 25 8.99 15.42 -42.53
CA ASN A 25 9.12 16.26 -41.35
C ASN A 25 8.28 17.54 -41.48
N SER A 26 7.64 17.97 -40.39
CA SER A 26 7.51 19.40 -40.07
C SER A 26 7.10 19.60 -38.62
N SER A 27 8.01 20.21 -37.87
CA SER A 27 7.78 20.93 -36.63
C SER A 27 6.82 22.11 -36.82
N SER A 28 5.78 22.22 -35.98
CA SER A 28 5.21 23.51 -35.59
C SER A 28 4.30 23.37 -34.38
N SER A 29 4.62 24.18 -33.38
CA SER A 29 3.79 24.63 -32.26
C SER A 29 2.36 25.01 -32.66
N SER A 30 1.36 24.63 -31.86
CA SER A 30 0.25 25.51 -31.43
C SER A 30 -0.73 24.81 -30.49
N SER A 31 -1.11 25.56 -29.47
CA SER A 31 -2.31 25.51 -28.60
C SER A 31 -3.43 24.52 -28.94
N CYS A 32 -3.87 23.77 -27.92
CA CYS A 32 -5.25 23.31 -27.82
C CYS A 32 -5.82 23.67 -26.43
N ASP A 33 -6.71 24.66 -26.44
CA ASP A 33 -7.65 24.96 -25.38
C ASP A 33 -8.68 23.82 -25.20
N ALA A 34 -9.06 23.59 -23.93
CA ALA A 34 -10.33 23.07 -23.40
C ALA A 34 -10.84 21.70 -23.94
N VAL A 35 -11.27 20.74 -23.11
CA VAL A 35 -12.46 20.81 -22.23
C VAL A 35 -12.39 19.65 -21.21
N GLY A 36 -12.64 19.92 -19.93
CA GLY A 36 -12.77 18.92 -18.86
C GLY A 36 -14.12 18.18 -18.83
N PRO A 37 -14.40 17.37 -17.80
CA PRO A 37 -15.04 18.00 -16.65
C PRO A 37 -14.35 17.68 -15.32
N ALA A 38 -14.28 18.75 -14.51
CA ALA A 38 -13.85 18.76 -13.13
C ALA A 38 -14.94 18.18 -12.22
N TYR A 39 -14.56 17.32 -11.28
CA TYR A 39 -15.39 17.02 -10.11
C TYR A 39 -14.86 17.85 -8.94
N ALA A 40 -15.74 18.70 -8.43
CA ALA A 40 -15.47 19.80 -7.52
C ALA A 40 -14.97 19.34 -6.14
N ALA A 41 -13.95 20.05 -5.66
CA ALA A 41 -13.53 20.06 -4.26
C ALA A 41 -14.59 20.75 -3.39
N ALA A 42 -15.04 20.08 -2.33
CA ALA A 42 -15.90 20.67 -1.31
C ALA A 42 -15.05 21.42 -0.27
N ALA A 43 -15.53 22.60 0.09
CA ALA A 43 -14.85 23.66 0.84
C ALA A 43 -14.59 23.36 2.34
N ALA A 44 -13.49 23.90 2.86
CA ALA A 44 -13.16 23.97 4.28
C ALA A 44 -13.88 25.14 4.97
N PRO A 45 -14.32 25.02 6.24
CA PRO A 45 -14.79 26.15 7.02
C PRO A 45 -13.66 26.85 7.81
N ALA A 46 -13.87 28.15 8.02
CA ALA A 46 -12.92 29.17 8.44
C ALA A 46 -12.48 29.12 9.92
N ALA A 47 -11.34 29.77 10.17
CA ALA A 47 -10.65 29.93 11.44
C ALA A 47 -11.42 30.75 12.49
N ALA A 48 -11.20 30.42 13.77
CA ALA A 48 -11.59 31.19 14.95
C ALA A 48 -10.37 31.43 15.87
N PRO A 49 -10.37 32.48 16.72
CA PRO A 49 -9.18 33.27 17.03
C PRO A 49 -8.35 32.80 18.24
N ALA A 50 -7.12 33.32 18.28
CA ALA A 50 -6.07 33.08 19.28
C ALA A 50 -6.48 33.41 20.71
N ALA A 51 -6.13 32.52 21.65
CA ALA A 51 -6.23 32.74 23.09
C ALA A 51 -4.87 32.50 23.77
N ALA A 52 -4.62 33.31 24.79
CA ALA A 52 -3.32 33.64 25.37
C ALA A 52 -2.59 32.51 26.11
N ALA A 53 -1.26 32.65 26.15
CA ALA A 53 -0.33 31.83 26.93
C ALA A 53 -0.54 31.99 28.44
N PRO A 54 -0.29 30.94 29.25
CA PRO A 54 -0.02 31.11 30.67
C PRO A 54 1.46 30.90 31.01
N ALA A 55 1.79 31.52 32.15
CA ALA A 55 3.11 31.83 32.66
C ALA A 55 3.91 30.62 33.19
N ALA A 56 5.20 30.86 33.34
CA ALA A 56 6.23 29.93 33.77
C ALA A 56 6.08 29.41 35.22
N ALA A 57 6.40 28.12 35.35
CA ALA A 57 7.21 27.45 36.37
C ALA A 57 6.93 27.71 37.87
N THR A 58 6.60 26.61 38.56
CA THR A 58 7.19 26.33 39.87
C THR A 58 7.68 24.89 39.85
N ALA A 59 9.00 24.74 39.86
CA ALA A 59 9.67 23.45 39.95
C ALA A 59 9.57 22.92 41.38
N VAL A 60 9.02 21.71 41.54
CA VAL A 60 9.27 20.87 42.70
C VAL A 60 10.20 19.76 42.24
N THR A 61 11.41 19.79 42.77
CA THR A 61 12.43 18.75 42.63
C THR A 61 11.94 17.45 43.28
N ALA A 62 11.87 16.38 42.50
CA ALA A 62 11.76 15.03 43.02
C ALA A 62 12.78 14.12 42.30
N ALA A 63 13.48 13.37 43.13
CA ALA A 63 14.67 12.59 42.85
C ALA A 63 14.50 11.52 41.78
N ALA A 64 15.65 11.14 41.20
CA ALA A 64 15.83 10.05 40.26
C ALA A 64 15.10 8.76 40.68
N ALA A 65 14.16 8.33 39.84
CA ALA A 65 13.65 6.97 39.79
C ALA A 65 13.51 6.59 38.30
N GLY A 66 14.29 5.60 37.85
CA GLY A 66 14.21 5.06 36.51
C GLY A 66 12.89 4.30 36.31
N GLY A 67 11.84 5.02 35.93
CA GLY A 67 10.65 4.42 35.31
C GLY A 67 10.90 4.17 33.81
N PRO A 68 10.13 3.27 33.16
CA PRO A 68 10.13 3.21 31.70
C PRO A 68 9.81 4.61 31.15
N PRO A 69 10.49 5.05 30.08
CA PRO A 69 10.23 6.34 29.48
C PRO A 69 8.73 6.49 29.17
N PRO A 70 8.14 7.68 29.39
CA PRO A 70 6.76 7.93 29.02
C PRO A 70 6.54 7.57 27.55
N GLN A 71 5.39 6.97 27.22
CA GLN A 71 5.13 6.45 25.88
C GLN A 71 5.41 7.47 24.76
N ALA A 72 5.14 8.75 25.00
CA ALA A 72 5.45 9.83 24.07
C ALA A 72 6.96 9.99 23.76
N GLU A 73 7.84 9.82 24.75
CA GLU A 73 9.29 9.87 24.49
C GLU A 73 9.76 8.68 23.64
N VAL A 74 9.15 7.51 23.83
CA VAL A 74 9.45 6.31 23.05
C VAL A 74 8.99 6.47 21.60
N ILE A 75 7.80 7.02 21.39
CA ILE A 75 7.25 7.31 20.06
C ILE A 75 8.14 8.32 19.35
N ARG A 76 8.56 9.38 20.05
CA ARG A 76 9.42 10.41 19.48
C ARG A 76 10.77 9.87 19.07
N GLU A 77 11.43 9.11 19.95
CA GLU A 77 12.69 8.46 19.64
C GLU A 77 12.54 7.53 18.42
N TYR A 78 11.41 6.80 18.33
CA TYR A 78 11.11 5.94 17.19
C TYR A 78 10.93 6.71 15.88
N VAL A 79 10.20 7.83 15.89
CA VAL A 79 9.99 8.67 14.70
C VAL A 79 11.32 9.28 14.26
N GLU A 80 12.08 9.87 15.19
CA GLU A 80 13.39 10.46 14.91
C GLU A 80 14.37 9.40 14.37
N ALA A 81 14.39 8.19 14.96
CA ALA A 81 15.17 7.05 14.49
C ALA A 81 14.93 6.70 13.03
N PHE A 82 13.65 6.65 12.68
CA PHE A 82 13.22 6.21 11.38
C PHE A 82 13.57 7.26 10.33
N LEU A 83 13.29 8.53 10.60
CA LEU A 83 13.59 9.63 9.68
C LEU A 83 15.09 9.67 9.37
N VAL A 84 15.93 9.47 10.38
CA VAL A 84 17.38 9.30 10.25
C VAL A 84 17.74 8.15 9.29
N THR A 85 17.10 6.99 9.44
CA THR A 85 17.40 5.77 8.66
C THR A 85 16.98 5.86 7.18
N ILE A 86 15.88 6.56 6.88
CA ILE A 86 15.37 6.72 5.51
C ILE A 86 15.98 7.91 4.78
N PHE A 87 16.11 9.05 5.45
CA PHE A 87 16.64 10.28 4.82
C PHE A 87 18.15 10.43 4.95
N GLY A 88 18.85 9.47 5.57
CA GLY A 88 20.31 9.46 5.66
C GLY A 88 20.87 10.54 6.58
N VAL A 89 20.07 11.10 7.48
CA VAL A 89 20.52 12.09 8.47
C VAL A 89 21.25 11.36 9.58
N VAL A 90 22.57 11.48 9.68
CA VAL A 90 23.38 10.77 10.70
C VAL A 90 23.11 11.36 12.09
N VAL A 91 22.35 10.67 12.94
CA VAL A 91 22.28 10.95 14.38
C VAL A 91 22.18 9.64 15.17
N ASN A 92 23.19 9.39 16.02
CA ASN A 92 23.32 8.40 17.11
C ASN A 92 22.93 6.92 16.83
N PRO A 93 23.70 5.90 17.24
CA PRO A 93 23.37 4.48 17.00
C PRO A 93 22.23 3.86 17.86
N LYS A 94 21.70 4.55 18.86
CA LYS A 94 20.58 4.09 19.73
C LYS A 94 19.21 3.86 19.03
N PRO A 95 18.75 4.71 18.11
CA PRO A 95 17.39 4.71 17.61
C PRO A 95 17.04 3.48 16.74
N GLN A 96 18.02 2.91 16.03
CA GLN A 96 17.83 1.69 15.22
C GLN A 96 17.42 0.47 16.06
N ARG A 97 17.88 0.37 17.32
CA ARG A 97 17.49 -0.73 18.22
C ARG A 97 16.04 -0.56 18.69
N VAL A 98 15.61 0.65 18.99
CA VAL A 98 14.24 0.96 19.42
C VAL A 98 13.24 0.58 18.33
N VAL A 99 13.49 1.00 17.09
CA VAL A 99 12.62 0.71 15.95
C VAL A 99 12.49 -0.79 15.66
N LYS A 100 13.61 -1.51 15.70
CA LYS A 100 13.63 -2.95 15.42
C LYS A 100 12.96 -3.80 16.51
N CYS A 101 12.96 -3.34 17.76
CA CYS A 101 12.29 -4.02 18.87
C CYS A 101 10.78 -3.78 18.86
N HIS A 102 10.32 -2.57 18.53
CA HIS A 102 8.89 -2.23 18.57
C HIS A 102 8.09 -2.89 17.43
N LEU A 103 8.67 -3.01 16.23
CA LEU A 103 7.99 -3.68 15.11
C LEU A 103 7.78 -5.20 15.27
N LYS A 104 8.28 -5.79 16.36
CA LYS A 104 8.03 -7.19 16.70
C LYS A 104 6.92 -7.38 17.72
N ALA A 105 6.43 -6.30 18.33
CA ALA A 105 5.36 -6.35 19.31
C ALA A 105 4.06 -5.86 18.67
N PHE A 106 2.94 -6.52 18.98
CA PHE A 106 1.62 -6.04 18.56
C PHE A 106 1.28 -4.65 19.12
N ALA A 107 1.82 -4.30 20.29
CA ALA A 107 1.55 -3.06 21.00
C ALA A 107 2.36 -1.85 20.45
N VAL A 108 2.25 -1.55 19.15
CA VAL A 108 2.81 -0.33 18.57
C VAL A 108 1.74 0.77 18.55
N PRO A 109 2.00 1.96 19.14
CA PRO A 109 1.04 3.06 19.18
C PRO A 109 0.99 3.83 17.84
N ILE A 110 0.40 3.21 16.81
CA ILE A 110 0.36 3.76 15.44
C ILE A 110 -0.29 5.15 15.36
N LEU A 111 -1.31 5.43 16.19
CA LEU A 111 -1.94 6.75 16.23
C LEU A 111 -0.98 7.84 16.74
N GLY A 112 -0.25 7.58 17.83
CA GLY A 112 0.76 8.51 18.32
C GLY A 112 1.91 8.69 17.32
N ILE A 113 2.30 7.61 16.62
CA ILE A 113 3.25 7.70 15.51
C ILE A 113 2.72 8.59 14.39
N ASP A 114 1.42 8.50 14.03
CA ASP A 114 0.83 9.37 13.00
C ASP A 114 0.87 10.84 13.43
N GLU A 115 0.51 11.15 14.66
CA GLU A 115 0.53 12.51 15.22
C GLU A 115 1.94 13.10 15.24
N GLU A 116 2.90 12.40 15.84
CA GLU A 116 4.28 12.89 15.98
C GLU A 116 5.03 12.96 14.65
N SER A 117 4.66 12.13 13.68
CA SER A 117 5.23 12.15 12.33
C SER A 117 4.51 13.12 11.38
N ASN A 118 3.56 13.91 11.88
CA ASN A 118 2.75 14.83 11.08
C ASN A 118 2.03 14.12 9.90
N GLY A 119 1.35 13.02 10.22
CA GLY A 119 0.56 12.25 9.27
C GLY A 119 1.38 11.33 8.37
N ASN A 120 2.53 10.83 8.82
CA ASN A 120 3.40 9.98 8.01
C ASN A 120 3.45 8.52 8.48
N SER A 121 2.52 8.06 9.33
CA SER A 121 2.53 6.70 9.89
C SER A 121 2.70 5.59 8.83
N LEU A 122 2.00 5.69 7.70
CA LEU A 122 2.11 4.69 6.62
C LEU A 122 3.47 4.76 5.93
N VAL A 123 3.99 5.97 5.67
CA VAL A 123 5.35 6.15 5.15
C VAL A 123 6.38 5.55 6.10
N LEU A 124 6.27 5.80 7.41
CA LEU A 124 7.21 5.26 8.39
C LEU A 124 7.16 3.73 8.41
N THR A 125 5.98 3.17 8.63
CA THR A 125 5.79 1.72 8.78
C THR A 125 6.08 0.98 7.48
N GLY A 126 5.55 1.43 6.35
CA GLY A 126 5.75 0.76 5.05
C GLY A 126 7.21 0.69 4.64
N ASN A 127 7.99 1.75 4.85
CA ASN A 127 9.42 1.73 4.57
C ASN A 127 10.18 0.76 5.48
N LEU A 128 9.83 0.70 6.78
CA LEU A 128 10.48 -0.23 7.71
C LEU A 128 10.21 -1.69 7.39
N LEU A 129 9.00 -1.99 6.93
CA LEU A 129 8.60 -3.35 6.60
C LEU A 129 9.19 -3.81 5.27
N LEU A 130 9.22 -2.94 4.25
CA LEU A 130 9.72 -3.27 2.91
C LEU A 130 11.25 -3.21 2.81
N GLN A 131 11.93 -2.34 3.55
CA GLN A 131 13.38 -2.14 3.40
C GLN A 131 14.23 -3.38 3.67
N PRO A 132 13.98 -4.21 4.71
CA PRO A 132 14.71 -5.45 4.92
C PRO A 132 14.50 -6.48 3.80
N LEU A 133 13.37 -6.39 3.09
CA LEU A 133 13.00 -7.27 1.98
C LEU A 133 13.70 -6.86 0.67
N LEU A 134 14.18 -5.61 0.56
CA LEU A 134 15.05 -5.16 -0.54
C LEU A 134 16.35 -5.95 -0.64
N GLN A 135 16.96 -6.22 0.52
CA GLN A 135 18.33 -6.72 0.61
C GLN A 135 18.41 -8.25 0.48
N ARG A 136 17.25 -8.92 0.48
CA ARG A 136 17.15 -10.38 0.51
C ARG A 136 16.31 -10.84 -0.66
N GLU A 137 16.99 -11.07 -1.79
CA GLU A 137 16.56 -11.81 -3.00
C GLU A 137 15.24 -11.40 -3.71
N GLY A 138 14.39 -10.52 -3.17
CA GLY A 138 12.98 -10.46 -3.59
C GLY A 138 12.47 -9.21 -4.31
N LEU A 139 13.15 -8.05 -4.27
CA LEU A 139 12.62 -6.83 -4.91
C LEU A 139 13.66 -6.07 -5.73
N GLN A 140 14.95 -6.16 -5.36
CA GLN A 140 16.06 -5.48 -6.06
C GLN A 140 15.80 -3.98 -6.37
N CYS A 141 14.96 -3.30 -5.60
CA CYS A 141 14.64 -1.89 -5.77
C CYS A 141 15.39 -1.00 -4.77
N THR A 142 15.47 0.29 -5.07
CA THR A 142 16.20 1.27 -4.25
C THR A 142 15.37 1.71 -3.04
N ARG A 143 16.04 2.21 -1.99
CA ARG A 143 15.35 2.83 -0.84
C ARG A 143 14.44 3.97 -1.29
N GLN A 144 14.90 4.74 -2.28
CA GLN A 144 14.16 5.85 -2.89
C GLN A 144 12.87 5.37 -3.55
N GLN A 145 12.92 4.24 -4.27
CA GLN A 145 11.73 3.64 -4.89
C GLN A 145 10.69 3.20 -3.86
N ILE A 146 11.11 2.56 -2.76
CA ILE A 146 10.18 2.26 -1.65
C ILE A 146 9.58 3.52 -1.07
N SER A 147 10.43 4.49 -0.72
CA SER A 147 9.95 5.72 -0.11
C SER A 147 9.00 6.48 -1.03
N CYS A 148 9.25 6.47 -2.34
CA CYS A 148 8.36 7.03 -3.34
C CYS A 148 7.03 6.27 -3.41
N PHE A 149 7.08 4.95 -3.56
CA PHE A 149 5.89 4.09 -3.62
C PHE A 149 4.97 4.29 -2.43
N VAL A 150 5.49 4.15 -1.21
CA VAL A 150 4.67 4.25 0.01
C VAL A 150 4.13 5.67 0.20
N ARG A 151 4.89 6.70 -0.18
CA ARG A 151 4.42 8.10 -0.13
C ARG A 151 3.28 8.35 -1.11
N LEU A 152 3.39 7.85 -2.34
CA LEU A 152 2.33 7.98 -3.34
C LEU A 152 1.08 7.21 -2.94
N LEU A 153 1.20 6.05 -2.28
CA LEU A 153 0.05 5.36 -1.69
C LEU A 153 -0.57 6.18 -0.56
N GLN A 154 0.23 6.68 0.39
CA GLN A 154 -0.27 7.47 1.52
C GLN A 154 -1.06 8.71 1.06
N GLN A 155 -0.61 9.38 0.00
CA GLN A 155 -1.29 10.53 -0.59
C GLN A 155 -2.69 10.20 -1.13
N GLN A 156 -2.97 8.93 -1.44
CA GLN A 156 -4.28 8.48 -1.91
C GLN A 156 -5.20 8.07 -0.75
N TYR A 157 -4.70 7.90 0.47
CA TYR A 157 -5.57 7.70 1.63
C TYR A 157 -6.21 9.03 2.06
N CYS A 158 -7.54 9.07 2.08
CA CYS A 158 -8.28 10.27 2.42
C CYS A 158 -8.13 10.61 3.91
N SER A 159 -7.52 11.76 4.22
CA SER A 159 -7.27 12.17 5.61
C SER A 159 -8.52 12.54 6.40
N SER A 160 -9.64 12.82 5.71
CA SER A 160 -10.93 13.08 6.37
C SER A 160 -11.68 11.81 6.75
N ASN A 161 -11.23 10.63 6.30
CA ASN A 161 -11.82 9.37 6.76
C ASN A 161 -11.44 9.13 8.22
N LEU A 162 -12.45 8.88 9.06
CA LEU A 162 -12.24 8.59 10.49
C LEU A 162 -11.55 7.24 10.73
N TYR A 163 -11.73 6.27 9.81
CA TYR A 163 -11.19 4.92 9.96
C TYR A 163 -10.26 4.51 8.79
N HIS A 164 -10.80 4.31 7.58
CA HIS A 164 -10.04 3.87 6.39
C HIS A 164 -9.09 4.97 5.86
N ASN A 165 -8.03 5.24 6.63
CA ASN A 165 -7.02 6.25 6.40
C ASN A 165 -5.62 5.63 6.51
N ARG A 166 -4.58 6.45 6.32
CA ARG A 166 -3.18 6.03 6.37
C ARG A 166 -2.77 5.31 7.67
N ALA A 167 -3.32 5.72 8.82
CA ALA A 167 -2.98 5.13 10.11
C ALA A 167 -3.57 3.72 10.24
N HIS A 168 -4.77 3.50 9.71
CA HIS A 168 -5.35 2.18 9.59
C HIS A 168 -4.47 1.25 8.75
N ALA A 169 -4.07 1.69 7.56
CA ALA A 169 -3.17 0.92 6.69
C ALA A 169 -1.82 0.60 7.36
N ALA A 170 -1.24 1.57 8.07
CA ALA A 170 0.01 1.37 8.81
C ALA A 170 -0.14 0.31 9.91
N MET A 171 -1.24 0.33 10.64
CA MET A 171 -1.55 -0.63 11.69
C MET A 171 -1.76 -2.04 11.13
N VAL A 172 -2.54 -2.19 10.05
CA VAL A 172 -2.77 -3.49 9.40
C VAL A 172 -1.45 -4.08 8.91
N ALA A 173 -0.61 -3.30 8.23
CA ALA A 173 0.69 -3.76 7.74
C ALA A 173 1.62 -4.22 8.88
N HIS A 174 1.65 -3.47 9.98
CA HIS A 174 2.39 -3.85 11.19
C HIS A 174 1.86 -5.15 11.81
N CYS A 175 0.54 -5.27 12.01
CA CYS A 175 -0.09 -6.46 12.56
C CYS A 175 0.18 -7.70 11.69
N CYS A 176 0.05 -7.59 10.35
CA CYS A 176 0.40 -8.65 9.42
C CYS A 176 1.85 -9.13 9.61
N ARG A 177 2.78 -8.19 9.81
CA ARG A 177 4.19 -8.53 10.07
C ARG A 177 4.40 -9.27 11.39
N CYS A 178 3.70 -8.86 12.44
CA CYS A 178 3.72 -9.54 13.74
C CYS A 178 3.16 -10.96 13.63
N ILE A 179 1.99 -11.13 13.00
CA ILE A 179 1.36 -12.44 12.76
C ILE A 179 2.34 -13.37 12.03
N VAL A 180 2.99 -12.90 10.96
CA VAL A 180 3.98 -13.72 10.24
C VAL A 180 5.16 -14.12 11.14
N SER A 181 5.62 -13.21 11.99
CA SER A 181 6.75 -13.49 12.90
C SER A 181 6.42 -14.54 13.95
N ASP A 182 5.19 -14.49 14.48
CA ASP A 182 4.76 -15.35 15.58
C ASP A 182 4.28 -16.71 15.09
N VAL A 183 3.57 -16.76 13.95
CA VAL A 183 3.05 -18.01 13.36
C VAL A 183 4.14 -18.77 12.61
N PHE A 184 5.10 -18.08 11.98
CA PHE A 184 6.16 -18.69 11.18
C PHE A 184 7.57 -18.32 11.70
N PRO A 185 7.91 -18.68 12.96
CA PRO A 185 9.16 -18.23 13.61
C PRO A 185 10.42 -18.78 12.93
N HIS A 186 10.32 -19.92 12.24
CA HIS A 186 11.44 -20.55 11.54
C HIS A 186 11.61 -20.09 10.09
N LYS A 187 10.68 -19.28 9.55
CA LYS A 187 10.71 -18.73 8.18
C LYS A 187 11.02 -19.78 7.09
N ARG A 188 10.67 -21.04 7.32
CA ARG A 188 10.88 -22.11 6.32
C ARG A 188 9.67 -22.23 5.38
N GLU A 189 8.53 -21.71 5.81
CA GLU A 189 7.24 -21.80 5.15
C GLU A 189 6.93 -20.60 4.24
N LEU A 190 7.56 -19.45 4.49
CA LEU A 190 7.37 -18.22 3.73
C LEU A 190 8.69 -17.70 3.18
N THR A 191 8.71 -17.42 1.88
CA THR A 191 9.84 -16.76 1.23
C THR A 191 9.84 -15.26 1.51
N TYR A 192 10.98 -14.59 1.24
CA TYR A 192 11.02 -13.12 1.32
C TYR A 192 10.08 -12.46 0.33
N LEU A 193 9.78 -13.12 -0.80
CA LEU A 193 8.82 -12.64 -1.78
C LEU A 193 7.40 -12.71 -1.23
N ASP A 194 7.05 -13.78 -0.51
CA ASP A 194 5.73 -13.90 0.15
C ASP A 194 5.55 -12.85 1.24
N GLU A 195 6.59 -12.61 2.06
CA GLU A 195 6.59 -11.52 3.03
C GLU A 195 6.42 -10.15 2.33
N ALA A 196 7.06 -9.95 1.18
CA ALA A 196 6.93 -8.73 0.39
C ALA A 196 5.52 -8.57 -0.19
N CYS A 197 4.92 -9.65 -0.71
CA CYS A 197 3.54 -9.66 -1.17
C CYS A 197 2.58 -9.20 -0.07
N LEU A 198 2.72 -9.78 1.13
CA LEU A 198 1.87 -9.44 2.27
C LEU A 198 2.02 -7.98 2.71
N VAL A 199 3.25 -7.46 2.74
CA VAL A 199 3.48 -6.06 3.10
C VAL A 199 2.93 -5.12 2.02
N VAL A 200 3.14 -5.40 0.73
CA VAL A 200 2.59 -4.60 -0.37
C VAL A 200 1.06 -4.61 -0.35
N ALA A 201 0.44 -5.77 -0.16
CA ALA A 201 -1.01 -5.89 -0.05
C ALA A 201 -1.55 -5.10 1.14
N SER A 202 -0.98 -5.28 2.34
CA SER A 202 -1.48 -4.63 3.55
C SER A 202 -1.33 -3.11 3.55
N VAL A 203 -0.25 -2.54 2.99
CA VAL A 203 -0.13 -1.07 2.87
C VAL A 203 -1.11 -0.48 1.85
N ALA A 204 -1.58 -1.27 0.90
CA ALA A 204 -2.44 -0.82 -0.19
C ALA A 204 -3.91 -1.27 -0.06
N HIS A 205 -4.27 -2.11 0.90
CA HIS A 205 -5.56 -2.80 0.92
C HIS A 205 -6.79 -1.89 0.93
N ASP A 206 -6.64 -0.65 1.41
CA ASP A 206 -7.70 0.36 1.48
C ASP A 206 -7.33 1.67 0.74
N VAL A 207 -6.35 1.64 -0.16
CA VAL A 207 -5.85 2.86 -0.80
C VAL A 207 -6.94 3.52 -1.66
N GLY A 208 -7.18 4.83 -1.44
CA GLY A 208 -8.24 5.55 -2.15
C GLY A 208 -9.66 5.32 -1.61
N HIS A 209 -9.82 4.68 -0.45
CA HIS A 209 -11.13 4.40 0.13
C HIS A 209 -11.98 5.68 0.33
N PRO A 210 -13.24 5.73 -0.16
CA PRO A 210 -14.08 6.94 -0.12
C PRO A 210 -14.81 7.17 1.23
N GLY A 211 -14.65 6.24 2.18
CA GLY A 211 -15.36 6.26 3.46
C GLY A 211 -16.78 5.68 3.39
N LEU A 212 -17.12 5.02 2.28
CA LEU A 212 -18.42 4.40 2.01
C LEU A 212 -18.23 2.90 1.80
N THR A 213 -19.27 2.10 2.03
CA THR A 213 -19.21 0.64 1.88
C THR A 213 -19.48 0.20 0.45
N ASN A 214 -19.05 -1.01 0.09
CA ASN A 214 -19.40 -1.67 -1.18
C ASN A 214 -20.92 -1.62 -1.45
N GLN A 215 -21.75 -1.94 -0.44
CA GLN A 215 -23.21 -1.93 -0.58
C GLN A 215 -23.76 -0.53 -0.91
N PHE A 216 -23.19 0.52 -0.30
CA PHE A 216 -23.58 1.89 -0.62
C PHE A 216 -23.26 2.24 -2.07
N LEU A 217 -22.05 1.91 -2.53
CA LEU A 217 -21.60 2.19 -3.89
C LEU A 217 -22.43 1.47 -4.96
N VAL A 218 -22.85 0.22 -4.68
CA VAL A 218 -23.74 -0.58 -5.53
C VAL A 218 -25.13 0.05 -5.59
N ASN A 219 -25.72 0.35 -4.43
CA ASN A 219 -27.05 0.97 -4.36
C ASN A 219 -27.10 2.33 -5.06
N ALA A 220 -26.02 3.11 -4.96
CA ALA A 220 -25.88 4.40 -5.61
C ALA A 220 -25.53 4.32 -7.11
N ARG A 221 -25.31 3.11 -7.66
CA ARG A 221 -24.84 2.89 -9.05
C ARG A 221 -23.61 3.74 -9.38
N SER A 222 -22.68 3.79 -8.43
CA SER A 222 -21.45 4.58 -8.58
C SER A 222 -20.63 4.07 -9.78
N ALA A 223 -19.78 4.93 -10.34
CA ALA A 223 -18.89 4.55 -11.44
C ALA A 223 -18.00 3.35 -11.10
N LEU A 224 -17.55 3.23 -9.84
CA LEU A 224 -16.78 2.07 -9.37
C LEU A 224 -17.62 0.80 -9.39
N ALA A 225 -18.84 0.85 -8.88
CA ALA A 225 -19.74 -0.30 -8.86
C ALA A 225 -20.04 -0.81 -10.28
N LEU A 226 -20.28 0.10 -11.23
CA LEU A 226 -20.46 -0.23 -12.64
C LEU A 226 -19.18 -0.82 -13.26
N THR A 227 -18.01 -0.27 -12.93
CA THR A 227 -16.71 -0.73 -13.48
C THR A 227 -16.39 -2.15 -13.02
N TYR A 228 -16.68 -2.48 -11.76
CA TYR A 228 -16.37 -3.77 -11.14
C TYR A 228 -17.58 -4.70 -11.05
N ASN A 229 -18.67 -4.37 -11.73
CA ASN A 229 -19.88 -5.18 -11.84
C ASN A 229 -20.40 -5.67 -10.48
N ASP A 230 -20.39 -4.79 -9.48
CA ASP A 230 -20.82 -5.04 -8.09
C ASP A 230 -20.04 -6.12 -7.31
N ILE A 231 -18.92 -6.64 -7.86
CA ILE A 231 -18.09 -7.68 -7.27
C ILE A 231 -16.85 -7.04 -6.64
N SER A 232 -16.71 -7.16 -5.31
CA SER A 232 -15.58 -6.65 -4.51
C SER A 232 -15.08 -5.29 -5.00
N VAL A 233 -16.02 -4.33 -5.06
CA VAL A 233 -15.87 -3.07 -5.81
C VAL A 233 -14.69 -2.26 -5.29
N LEU A 234 -14.59 -2.09 -3.98
CA LEU A 234 -13.53 -1.37 -3.32
C LEU A 234 -12.20 -2.12 -3.38
N GLU A 235 -12.21 -3.42 -3.12
CA GLU A 235 -10.98 -4.22 -3.08
C GLU A 235 -10.32 -4.30 -4.46
N ASN A 236 -11.11 -4.42 -5.53
CA ASN A 236 -10.61 -4.30 -6.91
C ASN A 236 -10.03 -2.91 -7.20
N TYR A 237 -10.68 -1.85 -6.70
CA TYR A 237 -10.19 -0.48 -6.83
C TYR A 237 -8.85 -0.27 -6.09
N HIS A 238 -8.73 -0.78 -4.87
CA HIS A 238 -7.51 -0.72 -4.05
C HIS A 238 -6.34 -1.42 -4.75
N ALA A 239 -6.58 -2.64 -5.27
CA ALA A 239 -5.60 -3.37 -6.06
C ALA A 239 -5.18 -2.59 -7.32
N ALA A 240 -6.13 -2.00 -8.06
CA ALA A 240 -5.83 -1.19 -9.23
C ALA A 240 -4.96 0.04 -8.90
N CYS A 241 -5.27 0.75 -7.82
CA CYS A 241 -4.49 1.89 -7.34
C CYS A 241 -3.07 1.51 -6.91
N CYS A 242 -2.91 0.36 -6.23
CA CYS A 242 -1.61 -0.17 -5.84
C CYS A 242 -0.67 -0.32 -7.04
N PHE A 243 -1.11 -1.05 -8.06
CA PHE A 243 -0.26 -1.35 -9.21
C PHE A 243 -0.15 -0.20 -10.20
N ARG A 244 -1.13 0.70 -10.27
CA ARG A 244 -0.98 1.97 -10.99
C ARG A 244 0.11 2.83 -10.36
N THR A 245 0.20 2.85 -9.03
CA THR A 245 1.26 3.55 -8.30
C THR A 245 2.63 2.92 -8.59
N ALA A 246 2.72 1.59 -8.56
CA ALA A 246 3.95 0.87 -8.87
C ALA A 246 4.39 0.98 -10.34
N ALA A 247 3.50 1.36 -11.26
CA ALA A 247 3.85 1.54 -12.67
C ALA A 247 4.73 2.79 -12.91
N ALA A 248 4.72 3.77 -12.01
CA ALA A 248 5.57 4.94 -12.13
C ALA A 248 7.04 4.57 -11.91
N PRO A 249 7.99 4.94 -12.80
CA PRO A 249 9.39 4.52 -12.70
C PRO A 249 10.05 4.84 -11.35
N ALA A 250 9.73 6.00 -10.77
CA ALA A 250 10.26 6.44 -9.48
C ALA A 250 9.70 5.64 -8.28
N ALA A 251 8.57 4.95 -8.45
CA ALA A 251 7.87 4.16 -7.43
C ALA A 251 7.80 2.67 -7.78
N ASN A 252 8.49 2.23 -8.84
CA ASN A 252 8.45 0.85 -9.27
C ASN A 252 9.27 -0.05 -8.33
N LEU A 253 8.57 -0.65 -7.37
CA LEU A 253 9.12 -1.62 -6.44
C LEU A 253 9.63 -2.89 -7.12
N PHE A 254 9.16 -3.18 -8.33
CA PHE A 254 9.33 -4.44 -9.02
C PHE A 254 10.34 -4.35 -10.17
N ALA A 255 11.03 -3.21 -10.31
CA ALA A 255 11.90 -2.93 -11.44
C ALA A 255 13.04 -3.95 -11.62
N GLY A 256 13.51 -4.57 -10.53
CA GLY A 256 14.56 -5.59 -10.57
C GLY A 256 14.07 -7.03 -10.49
N LEU A 257 12.75 -7.27 -10.54
CA LEU A 257 12.18 -8.61 -10.58
C LEU A 257 12.20 -9.18 -12.00
N SER A 258 12.38 -10.51 -12.12
CA SER A 258 12.06 -11.21 -13.36
C SER A 258 10.55 -11.15 -13.62
N GLN A 259 10.15 -11.36 -14.87
CA GLN A 259 8.74 -11.34 -15.25
C GLN A 259 7.92 -12.37 -14.47
N ASP A 260 8.46 -13.56 -14.24
CA ASP A 260 7.78 -14.62 -13.48
C ASP A 260 7.57 -14.23 -12.02
N LEU A 261 8.59 -13.65 -11.37
CA LEU A 261 8.49 -13.19 -9.98
C LEU A 261 7.54 -12.01 -9.85
N PHE A 262 7.52 -11.10 -10.83
CA PHE A 262 6.56 -10.01 -10.87
C PHE A 262 5.12 -10.53 -11.02
N HIS A 263 4.88 -11.48 -11.93
CA HIS A 263 3.56 -12.10 -12.09
C HIS A 263 3.11 -12.82 -10.82
N TYR A 264 4.01 -13.60 -10.21
CA TYR A 264 3.75 -14.27 -8.93
C TYR A 264 3.34 -13.25 -7.85
N LEU A 265 4.16 -12.22 -7.64
CA LEU A 265 3.90 -11.20 -6.64
C LEU A 265 2.60 -10.47 -6.92
N ARG A 266 2.38 -10.05 -8.17
CA ARG A 266 1.19 -9.31 -8.57
C ARG A 266 -0.06 -10.14 -8.30
N GLN A 267 -0.06 -11.40 -8.72
CA GLN A 267 -1.20 -12.30 -8.51
C GLN A 267 -1.51 -12.43 -7.01
N HIS A 268 -0.51 -12.77 -6.18
CA HIS A 268 -0.73 -13.02 -4.76
C HIS A 268 -1.11 -11.75 -3.99
N ALA A 269 -0.53 -10.60 -4.33
CA ALA A 269 -0.91 -9.33 -3.71
C ALA A 269 -2.34 -8.91 -4.08
N ILE A 270 -2.80 -9.16 -5.31
CA ILE A 270 -4.21 -8.93 -5.70
C ILE A 270 -5.12 -9.88 -4.91
N GLU A 271 -4.79 -11.17 -4.84
CA GLU A 271 -5.57 -12.16 -4.08
C GLU A 271 -5.69 -11.76 -2.60
N LEU A 272 -4.60 -11.30 -1.99
CA LEU A 272 -4.59 -10.82 -0.60
C LEU A 272 -5.45 -9.58 -0.37
N ILE A 273 -5.46 -8.62 -1.32
CA ILE A 273 -6.32 -7.43 -1.24
C ILE A 273 -7.79 -7.84 -1.43
N LEU A 274 -8.11 -8.68 -2.41
CA LEU A 274 -9.49 -9.15 -2.61
C LEU A 274 -10.01 -9.98 -1.43
N ALA A 275 -9.13 -10.70 -0.74
CA ALA A 275 -9.46 -11.45 0.46
C ALA A 275 -9.90 -10.58 1.64
N THR A 276 -9.69 -9.26 1.61
CA THR A 276 -10.20 -8.36 2.67
C THR A 276 -11.68 -8.02 2.50
N ASP A 277 -12.33 -8.40 1.39
CA ASP A 277 -13.78 -8.28 1.26
C ASP A 277 -14.46 -9.20 2.29
N MET A 278 -15.20 -8.59 3.21
CA MET A 278 -15.89 -9.30 4.29
C MET A 278 -16.92 -10.33 3.80
N LYS A 279 -17.33 -10.31 2.52
CA LYS A 279 -18.13 -11.38 1.90
C LYS A 279 -17.43 -12.74 1.98
N HIS A 280 -16.09 -12.79 1.93
CA HIS A 280 -15.32 -14.03 1.96
C HIS A 280 -14.94 -14.51 3.38
N HIS A 281 -15.28 -13.73 4.40
CA HIS A 281 -14.84 -13.97 5.78
C HIS A 281 -15.14 -15.40 6.28
N PHE A 282 -16.39 -15.85 6.13
CA PHE A 282 -16.79 -17.17 6.64
C PHE A 282 -16.17 -18.33 5.87
N ASP A 283 -15.86 -18.15 4.60
CA ASP A 283 -15.17 -19.15 3.78
C ASP A 283 -13.73 -19.33 4.28
N PHE A 284 -13.01 -18.22 4.53
CA PHE A 284 -11.66 -18.27 5.08
C PHE A 284 -11.61 -18.90 6.48
N ILE A 285 -12.55 -18.55 7.36
CA ILE A 285 -12.64 -19.17 8.70
C ILE A 285 -12.88 -20.68 8.59
N SER A 286 -13.75 -21.10 7.66
CA SER A 286 -14.03 -22.53 7.43
C SER A 286 -12.80 -23.28 6.93
N HIS A 287 -12.06 -22.72 5.96
CA HIS A 287 -10.80 -23.28 5.48
C HIS A 287 -9.75 -23.36 6.60
N LEU A 288 -9.65 -22.33 7.44
CA LEU A 288 -8.71 -22.30 8.56
C LEU A 288 -9.02 -23.41 9.57
N ARG A 289 -10.29 -23.61 9.93
CA ARG A 289 -10.71 -24.70 10.85
C ARG A 289 -10.33 -26.07 10.32
N VAL A 290 -10.58 -26.33 9.03
CA VAL A 290 -10.20 -27.60 8.39
C VAL A 290 -8.68 -27.79 8.40
N ARG A 291 -7.92 -26.73 8.15
CA ARG A 291 -6.45 -26.77 8.12
C ARG A 291 -5.83 -27.05 9.48
N PHE A 292 -6.38 -26.46 10.55
CA PHE A 292 -5.81 -26.50 11.89
C PHE A 292 -6.44 -27.51 12.84
N ARG A 293 -7.48 -28.26 12.43
CA ARG A 293 -8.20 -29.25 13.26
C ARG A 293 -8.36 -28.77 14.71
N VAL A 294 -8.99 -27.61 14.88
CA VAL A 294 -9.52 -27.14 16.18
C VAL A 294 -10.99 -27.50 16.25
#